data_AF-A0A087EBG0-F1
#
_entry.id   AF-A0A087EBG0-F1
#
_cell.length_a   1.000
_cell.length_b   1.000
_cell.length_c   1.000
_cell.angle_alpha   90.00
_cell.angle_beta   90.00
_cell.angle_gamma   90.00
#
_symmetry.space_group_name_H-M   'P 1'
#
loop_
_entity.id
_entity.type
_entity.pdbx_description
1 polymer ?
#
loop_
_entity_poly.entity_id
_entity_poly.type
_entity_poly.pdbx_seq_one_letter_code
_entity_poly.pdbx_strand_id
1 'polypeptide(L)'
;MISKYQQRESEKVTYAGQSDADWPIRVRKFVPQKFRQETITDSWKTTGWSTLGLVVIPAVIVYFFPNPSLIFFWVLLILMYIWILFQSWSTTLRDIRKLSLAREGYVIGRKEILNAYRNQGLRQIALLPSTLALSSRDGGEDGWYEESYPVHSFWFYDDGQKHSYVLFWRNVDYYDRAGDPKDFYQVASDLNNSEVMNGREYRKRMKAELEKRRKKSITEKTDDLRKSLGKFGSRMNTLPAEQVASMLRDFDGTDIRMQPCVLEIEGLKARLILDPNAPKLSHSQAHVDANIRPGGKYPTRLMDTFSPQEQREEWKRAQRHRDAPLYQW
;
A
#
# COMPACT_ATOMS: atom_id res chain seq x y z
N MET A 1 18.23 6.72 -4.39
CA MET A 1 17.25 5.90 -5.12
C MET A 1 15.90 6.59 -5.08
N ILE A 2 15.71 7.61 -5.93
CA ILE A 2 14.37 8.12 -6.25
C ILE A 2 13.74 7.00 -7.08
N SER A 3 12.64 6.46 -6.59
CA SER A 3 12.09 5.19 -7.03
C SER A 3 11.76 5.22 -8.52
N LYS A 4 12.05 4.12 -9.22
CA LYS A 4 11.56 3.81 -10.58
C LYS A 4 10.03 3.97 -10.76
N TYR A 5 9.29 4.24 -9.68
CA TYR A 5 7.86 4.56 -9.69
C TYR A 5 7.52 5.94 -10.27
N GLN A 6 8.43 6.92 -10.23
CA GLN A 6 8.13 8.26 -10.80
C GLN A 6 8.39 8.36 -12.31
N GLN A 7 8.98 7.34 -12.93
CA GLN A 7 9.50 7.40 -14.30
C GLN A 7 8.96 6.27 -15.20
N ARG A 8 7.84 5.62 -14.83
CA ARG A 8 6.95 5.09 -15.86
C ARG A 8 6.32 6.31 -16.52
N GLU A 9 6.61 6.48 -17.80
CA GLU A 9 6.03 7.51 -18.68
C GLU A 9 4.56 7.73 -18.32
N SER A 10 4.12 8.98 -18.39
CA SER A 10 2.72 9.36 -18.26
C SER A 10 1.89 8.58 -19.28
N GLU A 11 1.48 7.37 -18.92
CA GLU A 11 0.34 6.69 -19.52
C GLU A 11 -0.73 7.78 -19.54
N LYS A 12 -1.22 8.16 -20.74
CA LYS A 12 -2.23 9.21 -20.87
C LYS A 12 -3.45 8.73 -20.10
N VAL A 13 -3.51 9.09 -18.83
CA VAL A 13 -4.54 8.68 -17.90
C VAL A 13 -5.83 9.22 -18.49
N THR A 14 -6.61 8.32 -19.08
CA THR A 14 -7.86 8.68 -19.72
C THR A 14 -8.94 8.65 -18.66
N TYR A 15 -9.25 9.84 -18.16
CA TYR A 15 -10.35 10.02 -17.22
C TYR A 15 -11.68 9.84 -17.93
N ALA A 16 -12.58 9.11 -17.29
CA ALA A 16 -13.96 8.96 -17.72
C ALA A 16 -14.82 9.91 -16.86
N GLY A 17 -15.58 10.79 -17.50
CA GLY A 17 -16.44 11.76 -16.82
C GLY A 17 -15.72 13.04 -16.36
N GLN A 18 -16.52 14.01 -15.90
CA GLN A 18 -16.05 15.25 -15.27
C GLN A 18 -16.27 15.15 -13.75
N SER A 19 -15.30 15.61 -12.96
CA SER A 19 -15.46 15.76 -11.51
C SER A 19 -16.25 17.04 -11.22
N ASP A 20 -17.33 16.93 -10.47
CA ASP A 20 -18.12 18.05 -9.96
C ASP A 20 -17.96 18.18 -8.43
N ALA A 21 -18.65 19.15 -7.82
CA ALA A 21 -18.55 19.39 -6.38
C ALA A 21 -19.16 18.24 -5.55
N ASP A 22 -20.19 17.57 -6.07
CA ASP A 22 -20.91 16.50 -5.38
C ASP A 22 -20.20 15.14 -5.53
N TRP A 23 -19.48 14.95 -6.64
CA TRP A 23 -18.74 13.75 -7.04
C TRP A 23 -17.30 14.11 -7.41
N PRO A 24 -16.48 14.50 -6.41
CA PRO A 24 -15.16 15.07 -6.66
C PRO A 24 -14.11 14.01 -7.07
N ILE A 25 -14.39 12.72 -6.91
CA ILE A 25 -13.43 11.66 -7.21
C ILE A 25 -13.46 11.36 -8.71
N ARG A 26 -12.29 11.46 -9.35
CA ARG A 26 -12.15 11.14 -10.78
C ARG A 26 -12.01 9.65 -11.00
N VAL A 27 -12.73 9.16 -12.01
CA VAL A 27 -12.71 7.77 -12.46
C VAL A 27 -11.83 7.64 -13.71
N ARG A 28 -11.08 6.54 -13.81
CA ARG A 28 -10.21 6.23 -14.96
C ARG A 28 -10.73 5.01 -15.71
N LYS A 29 -10.58 5.00 -17.03
CA LYS A 29 -10.80 3.76 -17.79
C LYS A 29 -9.72 2.73 -17.44
N PHE A 30 -10.14 1.51 -17.21
CA PHE A 30 -9.26 0.38 -16.92
C PHE A 30 -9.44 -0.70 -17.98
N VAL A 31 -8.35 -1.03 -18.65
CA VAL A 31 -8.30 -2.07 -19.68
C VAL A 31 -7.44 -3.22 -19.13
N PRO A 32 -8.06 -4.27 -18.57
CA PRO A 32 -7.34 -5.39 -17.94
C PRO A 32 -6.30 -6.04 -18.84
N GLN A 33 -6.56 -6.08 -20.15
CA GLN A 33 -5.67 -6.71 -21.13
C GLN A 33 -4.32 -5.99 -21.27
N LYS A 34 -4.30 -4.65 -21.18
CA LYS A 34 -3.05 -3.88 -21.18
C LYS A 34 -2.22 -4.19 -19.94
N PHE A 35 -2.88 -4.20 -18.77
CA PHE A 35 -2.23 -4.53 -17.51
C PHE A 35 -1.65 -5.95 -17.51
N ARG A 36 -2.38 -6.91 -18.09
CA ARG A 36 -1.91 -8.28 -18.29
C ARG A 36 -0.66 -8.34 -19.16
N GLN A 37 -0.67 -7.66 -20.31
CA GLN A 37 0.48 -7.62 -21.22
C GLN A 37 1.71 -7.04 -20.50
N GLU A 38 1.55 -5.92 -19.81
CA GLU A 38 2.63 -5.31 -19.02
C GLU A 38 3.17 -6.25 -17.95
N THR A 39 2.30 -6.90 -17.19
CA THR A 39 2.69 -7.83 -16.12
C THR A 39 3.48 -9.01 -16.70
N ILE A 40 3.04 -9.56 -17.84
CA ILE A 40 3.76 -10.62 -18.56
C ILE A 40 5.14 -10.12 -19.01
N THR A 41 5.19 -8.95 -19.65
CA THR A 41 6.45 -8.37 -20.16
C THR A 41 7.44 -8.09 -19.02
N ASP A 42 6.97 -7.55 -17.90
CA ASP A 42 7.83 -7.25 -16.75
C ASP A 42 8.34 -8.53 -16.07
N SER A 43 7.50 -9.56 -15.93
CA SER A 43 7.93 -10.87 -15.43
C SER A 43 8.94 -11.53 -16.37
N TRP A 44 8.75 -11.44 -17.69
CA TRP A 44 9.71 -11.93 -18.68
C TRP A 44 11.04 -11.17 -18.63
N LYS A 45 11.01 -9.83 -18.56
CA LYS A 45 12.22 -9.01 -18.42
C LYS A 45 12.98 -9.39 -17.16
N THR A 46 12.29 -9.48 -16.02
CA THR A 46 12.90 -9.85 -14.75
C THR A 46 13.54 -11.23 -14.82
N THR A 47 12.81 -12.22 -15.37
CA THR A 47 13.31 -13.59 -15.58
C THR A 47 14.52 -13.62 -16.52
N GLY A 48 14.48 -12.86 -17.63
CA GLY A 48 15.57 -12.78 -18.58
C GLY A 48 16.85 -12.22 -17.96
N TRP A 49 16.74 -11.09 -17.26
CA TRP A 49 17.87 -10.47 -16.56
C TRP A 49 18.44 -11.34 -15.45
N SER A 50 17.57 -11.99 -14.66
CA SER A 50 18.02 -12.87 -13.59
C SER A 50 18.67 -14.15 -14.13
N THR A 51 18.12 -14.75 -15.19
CA THR A 51 18.73 -15.94 -15.83
C THR A 51 20.08 -15.58 -16.44
N LEU A 52 20.17 -14.42 -17.10
CA LEU A 52 21.43 -13.96 -17.68
C LEU A 52 22.50 -13.76 -16.61
N GLY A 53 22.15 -13.11 -15.49
CA GLY A 53 23.07 -12.97 -14.34
C GLY A 53 23.49 -14.30 -13.74
N LEU A 54 22.56 -15.25 -13.64
CA LEU A 54 22.79 -16.57 -13.05
C LEU A 54 23.56 -17.55 -13.95
N VAL A 55 23.59 -17.32 -15.27
CA VAL A 55 24.31 -18.22 -16.21
C VAL A 55 25.65 -17.62 -16.62
N VAL A 56 25.69 -16.32 -16.91
CA VAL A 56 26.91 -15.67 -17.43
C VAL A 56 27.95 -15.51 -16.34
N ILE A 57 27.58 -15.05 -15.14
CA ILE A 57 28.54 -14.84 -14.04
C ILE A 57 29.21 -16.17 -13.64
N PRO A 58 28.47 -17.29 -13.47
CA PRO A 58 29.08 -18.57 -13.09
C PRO A 58 29.92 -19.19 -14.19
N ALA A 59 29.48 -19.09 -15.45
CA ALA A 59 30.25 -19.62 -16.57
C ALA A 59 31.63 -18.97 -16.65
N VAL A 60 31.71 -17.65 -16.43
CA VAL A 60 32.97 -16.91 -16.34
C VAL A 60 33.79 -17.38 -15.14
N ILE A 61 33.20 -17.47 -13.94
CA ILE A 61 33.92 -17.88 -12.72
C ILE A 61 34.46 -19.31 -12.82
N VAL A 62 33.66 -20.27 -13.31
CA VAL A 62 34.07 -21.67 -13.47
C VAL A 62 35.16 -21.82 -14.53
N TYR A 63 35.11 -21.01 -15.60
CA TYR A 63 36.16 -20.99 -16.62
C TYR A 63 37.53 -20.56 -16.06
N PHE A 64 37.54 -19.53 -15.20
CA PHE A 64 38.79 -19.04 -14.59
C PHE A 64 39.23 -19.83 -13.36
N PHE A 65 38.29 -20.45 -12.63
CA PHE A 65 38.56 -21.15 -11.37
C PHE A 65 37.85 -22.51 -11.33
N PRO A 66 38.40 -23.55 -11.99
CA PRO A 66 37.81 -24.88 -12.01
C PRO A 66 37.97 -25.56 -10.64
N ASN A 67 36.99 -25.35 -9.75
CA ASN A 67 36.93 -25.97 -8.43
C ASN A 67 35.59 -26.71 -8.27
N PRO A 68 35.60 -28.02 -7.93
CA PRO A 68 34.37 -28.81 -7.77
C PRO A 68 33.43 -28.27 -6.67
N SER A 69 33.97 -27.62 -5.64
CA SER A 69 33.16 -26.99 -4.59
C SER A 69 32.36 -25.79 -5.12
N LEU A 70 32.94 -25.03 -6.07
CA LEU A 70 32.23 -23.94 -6.74
C LEU A 70 31.09 -24.50 -7.60
N ILE A 71 31.31 -25.62 -8.29
CA ILE A 71 30.27 -26.27 -9.10
C ILE A 71 29.07 -26.67 -8.21
N PHE A 72 29.32 -27.30 -7.05
CA PHE A 72 28.25 -27.68 -6.13
C PHE A 72 27.47 -26.46 -5.60
N PHE A 73 28.17 -25.40 -5.19
CA PHE A 73 27.53 -24.15 -4.75
C PHE A 73 26.64 -23.55 -5.86
N TRP A 74 27.10 -23.56 -7.11
CA TRP A 74 26.32 -23.07 -8.24
C TRP A 74 25.08 -23.90 -8.52
N VAL A 75 25.15 -25.23 -8.43
CA VAL A 75 23.96 -26.10 -8.56
C VAL A 75 22.91 -25.73 -7.51
N LEU A 76 23.32 -25.51 -6.26
CA LEU A 76 22.40 -25.09 -5.18
C LEU A 76 21.77 -23.72 -5.47
N LEU A 77 22.57 -22.77 -5.97
CA LEU A 77 22.10 -21.44 -6.33
C LEU A 77 21.11 -21.48 -7.51
N ILE A 78 21.34 -22.36 -8.50
CA ILE A 78 20.41 -22.62 -9.60
C ILE A 78 19.09 -23.21 -9.09
N LEU A 79 19.13 -24.20 -8.19
CA LEU A 79 17.92 -24.77 -7.60
C LEU A 79 17.12 -23.72 -6.81
N MET A 80 17.79 -22.90 -6.01
CA MET A 80 17.18 -21.77 -5.30
C MET A 80 16.57 -20.77 -6.29
N TYR A 81 17.25 -20.49 -7.40
CA TYR A 81 16.74 -19.61 -8.44
C TYR A 81 15.49 -20.17 -9.14
N ILE A 82 15.50 -21.45 -9.50
CA ILE A 82 14.34 -22.13 -10.10
C ILE A 82 13.15 -22.07 -9.14
N TRP A 83 13.38 -22.29 -7.84
CA TRP A 83 12.34 -22.16 -6.82
C TRP A 83 11.77 -20.73 -6.76
N ILE A 84 12.63 -19.70 -6.72
CA ILE A 84 12.19 -18.30 -6.72
C ILE A 84 11.42 -17.95 -8.00
N LEU A 85 11.89 -18.40 -9.17
CA LEU A 85 11.18 -18.23 -10.43
C LEU A 85 9.81 -18.91 -10.40
N PHE A 86 9.74 -20.15 -9.91
CA PHE A 86 8.48 -20.88 -9.80
C PHE A 86 7.47 -20.12 -8.93
N GLN A 87 7.91 -19.58 -7.79
CA GLN A 87 7.06 -18.75 -6.93
C GLN A 87 6.64 -17.42 -7.60
N SER A 88 7.56 -16.76 -8.31
CA SER A 88 7.25 -15.53 -9.05
C SER A 88 6.25 -15.77 -10.19
N TRP A 89 6.47 -16.82 -10.98
CA TRP A 89 5.61 -17.19 -12.10
C TRP A 89 4.26 -17.75 -11.65
N SER A 90 4.19 -18.48 -10.54
CA SER A 90 2.92 -18.97 -10.00
C SER A 90 2.00 -17.78 -9.64
N THR A 91 2.55 -16.73 -9.02
CA THR A 91 1.79 -15.50 -8.74
C THR A 91 1.38 -14.79 -10.02
N THR A 92 2.31 -14.59 -10.95
CA THR A 92 2.04 -13.96 -12.26
C THR A 92 0.95 -14.71 -13.04
N LEU A 93 1.00 -16.04 -13.09
CA LEU A 93 0.01 -16.86 -13.79
C LEU A 93 -1.35 -16.83 -13.11
N ARG A 94 -1.40 -16.87 -11.78
CA ARG A 94 -2.64 -16.69 -11.00
C ARG A 94 -3.32 -15.38 -11.40
N ASP A 95 -2.52 -14.34 -11.55
CA ASP A 95 -3.00 -13.02 -11.87
C ASP A 95 -3.45 -12.84 -13.32
N ILE A 96 -2.69 -13.41 -14.26
CA ILE A 96 -3.05 -13.46 -15.68
C ILE A 96 -4.41 -14.13 -15.86
N ARG A 97 -4.66 -15.25 -15.16
CA ARG A 97 -5.95 -15.95 -15.20
C ARG A 97 -7.10 -15.10 -14.63
N LYS A 98 -6.84 -14.31 -13.59
CA LYS A 98 -7.84 -13.37 -13.03
C LYS A 98 -8.22 -12.26 -14.01
N LEU A 99 -7.30 -11.85 -14.89
CA LEU A 99 -7.51 -10.77 -15.86
C LEU A 99 -7.92 -11.28 -17.25
N SER A 100 -7.71 -12.56 -17.58
CA SER A 100 -8.04 -13.08 -18.91
C SER A 100 -9.53 -13.03 -19.22
N LEU A 101 -10.37 -13.13 -18.18
CA LEU A 101 -11.83 -13.05 -18.28
C LEU A 101 -12.39 -11.66 -17.90
N ALA A 102 -11.52 -10.74 -17.47
CA ALA A 102 -11.93 -9.42 -17.02
C ALA A 102 -12.29 -8.54 -18.24
N ARG A 103 -13.47 -7.93 -18.19
CA ARG A 103 -13.90 -6.94 -19.20
C ARG A 103 -13.32 -5.57 -18.87
N GLU A 104 -13.33 -4.68 -19.86
CA GLU A 104 -13.01 -3.28 -19.62
C GLU A 104 -13.98 -2.70 -18.58
N GLY A 105 -13.43 -1.88 -17.69
CA GLY A 105 -14.20 -1.25 -16.62
C GLY A 105 -13.53 0.03 -16.16
N TYR A 106 -13.73 0.36 -14.88
CA TYR A 106 -13.35 1.65 -14.34
C TYR A 106 -12.59 1.53 -13.04
N VAL A 107 -11.58 2.38 -12.86
CA VAL A 107 -10.73 2.38 -11.67
C VAL A 107 -10.73 3.74 -10.97
N ILE A 108 -10.82 3.69 -9.64
CA ILE A 108 -10.59 4.82 -8.74
C ILE A 108 -9.29 4.56 -7.98
N GLY A 109 -8.27 5.38 -8.19
CA GLY A 109 -7.00 5.26 -7.46
C GLY A 109 -7.02 5.95 -6.09
N ARG A 110 -6.21 5.44 -5.15
CA ARG A 110 -5.97 6.05 -3.82
C ARG A 110 -5.63 7.54 -3.94
N LYS A 111 -4.76 7.88 -4.88
CA LYS A 111 -4.28 9.25 -5.09
C LYS A 111 -5.44 10.18 -5.46
N GLU A 112 -6.39 9.72 -6.26
CA GLU A 112 -7.58 10.49 -6.65
C GLU A 112 -8.50 10.73 -5.45
N ILE A 113 -8.75 9.70 -4.64
CA ILE A 113 -9.54 9.82 -3.40
C ILE A 113 -8.86 10.83 -2.45
N LEU A 114 -7.57 10.62 -2.15
CA LEU A 114 -6.84 11.48 -1.23
C LEU A 114 -6.75 12.93 -1.73
N ASN A 115 -6.57 13.14 -3.03
CA ASN A 115 -6.52 14.49 -3.59
C ASN A 115 -7.87 15.21 -3.51
N ALA A 116 -8.98 14.50 -3.78
CA ALA A 116 -10.32 15.06 -3.71
C ALA A 116 -10.68 15.54 -2.29
N TYR A 117 -10.25 14.80 -1.26
CA TYR A 117 -10.61 15.07 0.13
C TYR A 117 -9.46 15.62 0.98
N ARG A 118 -8.34 16.01 0.37
CA ARG A 118 -7.15 16.49 1.10
C ARG A 118 -7.46 17.69 1.99
N ASN A 119 -8.30 18.60 1.52
CA ASN A 119 -8.69 19.80 2.26
C ASN A 119 -9.66 19.51 3.41
N GLN A 120 -10.34 18.36 3.38
CA GLN A 120 -11.19 17.87 4.47
C GLN A 120 -10.39 17.07 5.52
N GLY A 121 -9.06 17.02 5.37
CA GLY A 121 -8.18 16.34 6.31
C GLY A 121 -7.96 14.85 6.01
N LEU A 122 -8.50 14.29 4.93
CA LEU A 122 -8.25 12.88 4.59
C LEU A 122 -6.76 12.65 4.28
N ARG A 123 -6.10 11.77 5.04
CA ARG A 123 -4.69 11.39 4.81
C ARG A 123 -4.50 9.91 4.52
N GLN A 124 -5.33 9.06 5.13
CA GLN A 124 -5.27 7.63 4.94
C GLN A 124 -6.65 7.03 4.77
N ILE A 125 -6.72 6.02 3.92
CA ILE A 125 -7.90 5.21 3.65
C ILE A 125 -7.49 3.74 3.61
N ALA A 126 -8.29 2.89 4.24
CA ALA A 126 -8.02 1.48 4.41
C ALA A 126 -9.30 0.64 4.30
N LEU A 127 -9.13 -0.64 4.00
CA LEU A 127 -10.21 -1.63 3.94
C LEU A 127 -10.65 -2.11 5.33
N LEU A 128 -9.75 -2.00 6.31
CA LEU A 128 -9.96 -2.34 7.71
C LEU A 128 -9.33 -1.25 8.57
N PRO A 129 -9.80 -1.05 9.82
CA PRO A 129 -9.10 -0.21 10.77
C PRO A 129 -7.68 -0.74 10.98
N SER A 130 -6.73 0.19 11.12
CA SER A 130 -5.35 -0.15 11.44
C SER A 130 -5.25 -0.86 12.80
N THR A 131 -4.29 -1.77 12.91
CA THR A 131 -3.94 -2.45 14.17
C THR A 131 -2.48 -2.19 14.53
N LEU A 132 -2.12 -2.43 15.79
CA LEU A 132 -0.75 -2.40 16.25
C LEU A 132 -0.21 -3.83 16.22
N ALA A 133 0.94 -4.02 15.58
CA ALA A 133 1.61 -5.31 15.47
C ALA A 133 3.03 -5.22 16.05
N LEU A 134 3.47 -6.31 16.67
CA LEU A 134 4.84 -6.46 17.15
C LEU A 134 5.66 -7.18 16.07
N SER A 135 6.74 -6.55 15.63
CA SER A 135 7.69 -7.16 14.71
C SER A 135 8.71 -7.97 15.52
N SER A 136 8.48 -9.27 15.67
CA SER A 136 9.53 -10.22 16.06
C SER A 136 10.34 -10.58 14.82
N ARG A 137 11.31 -9.73 14.46
CA ARG A 137 12.17 -10.02 13.31
C ARG A 137 13.35 -10.84 13.81
N ASP A 138 13.57 -12.02 13.23
CA ASP A 138 14.76 -12.83 13.48
C ASP A 138 16.02 -11.99 13.18
N GLY A 139 16.62 -11.42 14.23
CA GLY A 139 17.82 -10.59 14.18
C GLY A 139 17.64 -9.07 14.20
N GLY A 140 16.46 -8.52 14.51
CA GLY A 140 16.23 -7.07 14.66
C GLY A 140 15.73 -6.67 16.06
N GLU A 141 15.81 -5.38 16.41
CA GLU A 141 15.17 -4.84 17.62
C GLU A 141 13.64 -5.00 17.52
N ASP A 142 13.03 -5.61 18.55
CA ASP A 142 11.59 -5.74 18.67
C ASP A 142 10.92 -4.37 18.65
N GLY A 143 10.20 -4.10 17.56
CA GLY A 143 9.55 -2.82 17.32
C GLY A 143 8.06 -3.00 17.14
N TRP A 144 7.28 -2.17 17.83
CA TRP A 144 5.88 -2.01 17.53
C TRP A 144 5.72 -1.20 16.25
N TYR A 145 4.82 -1.62 15.38
CA TYR A 145 4.50 -0.92 14.14
C TYR A 145 3.00 -0.93 13.91
N GLU A 146 2.52 0.06 13.16
CA GLU A 146 1.15 -0.01 12.66
C GLU A 146 1.11 -1.04 11.56
N GLU A 147 0.14 -1.95 11.60
CA GLU A 147 -0.28 -2.75 10.47
C GLU A 147 -1.55 -2.13 9.89
N SER A 148 -1.50 -1.75 8.61
CA SER A 148 -2.65 -1.18 7.91
C SER A 148 -2.95 -1.94 6.62
N TYR A 149 -4.21 -1.85 6.19
CA TYR A 149 -4.70 -2.47 4.95
C TYR A 149 -5.06 -1.37 3.93
N PRO A 150 -4.06 -0.66 3.39
CA PRO A 150 -4.29 0.52 2.57
C PRO A 150 -5.02 0.15 1.28
N VAL A 151 -5.93 1.02 0.87
CA VAL A 151 -6.53 0.93 -0.45
C VAL A 151 -5.55 1.51 -1.46
N HIS A 152 -5.19 0.75 -2.49
CA HIS A 152 -4.40 1.27 -3.62
C HIS A 152 -5.27 1.79 -4.76
N SER A 153 -6.29 1.02 -5.13
CA SER A 153 -7.27 1.36 -6.14
C SER A 153 -8.49 0.44 -6.04
N PHE A 154 -9.62 0.91 -6.55
CA PHE A 154 -10.85 0.15 -6.70
C PHE A 154 -11.18 -0.06 -8.17
N TRP A 155 -11.66 -1.24 -8.56
CA TRP A 155 -12.11 -1.59 -9.90
C TRP A 155 -13.57 -2.04 -9.88
N PHE A 156 -14.36 -1.51 -10.82
CA PHE A 156 -15.80 -1.75 -10.94
C PHE A 156 -16.29 -1.66 -12.39
N TYR A 157 -17.53 -2.09 -12.65
CA TYR A 157 -18.24 -1.84 -13.92
C TYR A 157 -19.29 -0.75 -13.76
N ASP A 158 -19.58 -0.07 -14.87
CA ASP A 158 -20.70 0.87 -14.94
C ASP A 158 -21.98 0.11 -15.26
N ASP A 159 -22.86 0.00 -14.26
CA ASP A 159 -24.21 -0.54 -14.39
C ASP A 159 -25.29 0.55 -14.22
N GLY A 160 -24.88 1.83 -14.11
CA GLY A 160 -25.75 2.97 -13.85
C GLY A 160 -26.42 2.99 -12.47
N GLN A 161 -26.18 2.00 -11.61
CA GLN A 161 -26.76 1.95 -10.27
C GLN A 161 -25.83 2.60 -9.24
N LYS A 162 -26.44 3.05 -8.15
CA LYS A 162 -25.70 3.60 -7.01
C LYS A 162 -25.29 2.46 -6.08
N HIS A 163 -23.99 2.30 -5.89
CA HIS A 163 -23.38 1.35 -4.95
C HIS A 163 -22.73 2.08 -3.78
N SER A 164 -22.61 1.41 -2.65
CA SER A 164 -22.08 1.99 -1.42
C SER A 164 -21.22 0.98 -0.68
N TYR A 165 -20.01 1.38 -0.31
CA TYR A 165 -19.02 0.49 0.32
C TYR A 165 -18.46 1.11 1.58
N VAL A 166 -18.37 0.31 2.65
CA VAL A 166 -17.78 0.77 3.91
C VAL A 166 -16.26 0.68 3.84
N LEU A 167 -15.60 1.81 4.09
CA LEU A 167 -14.15 1.95 4.20
C LEU A 167 -13.80 2.60 5.54
N PHE A 168 -12.50 2.70 5.82
CA PHE A 168 -12.01 3.33 7.05
C PHE A 168 -11.01 4.42 6.71
N TRP A 169 -11.11 5.55 7.39
CA TRP A 169 -10.25 6.70 7.15
C TRP A 169 -9.72 7.32 8.42
N ARG A 170 -8.68 8.13 8.28
CA ARG A 170 -8.17 9.01 9.34
C ARG A 170 -7.43 10.21 8.76
N ASN A 171 -7.23 11.21 9.60
CA ASN A 171 -6.56 12.47 9.27
C ASN A 171 -5.04 12.48 9.52
N VAL A 172 -4.47 11.35 9.93
CA VAL A 172 -3.03 11.15 10.12
C VAL A 172 -2.59 9.92 9.33
N ASP A 173 -1.41 9.96 8.72
CA ASP A 173 -0.76 8.78 8.13
C ASP A 173 0.57 8.56 8.88
N TYR A 174 0.66 7.51 9.70
CA TYR A 174 1.88 7.19 10.46
C TYR A 174 2.88 6.35 9.67
N TYR A 175 2.51 5.89 8.47
CA TYR A 175 3.44 5.23 7.54
C TYR A 175 4.20 6.23 6.67
N ASP A 176 3.65 7.43 6.46
CA ASP A 176 4.30 8.42 5.61
C ASP A 176 5.58 8.95 6.29
N ARG A 177 6.72 8.42 5.84
CA ARG A 177 8.05 8.87 6.26
C ARG A 177 8.42 10.21 5.61
N ALA A 178 7.73 10.60 4.54
CA ALA A 178 7.94 11.86 3.86
C ALA A 178 7.01 12.92 4.48
N GLY A 179 7.55 14.09 4.82
CA GLY A 179 6.73 15.23 5.23
C GLY A 179 5.70 15.58 4.15
N ASP A 180 4.63 16.29 4.54
CA ASP A 180 3.64 16.77 3.57
C ASP A 180 4.40 17.54 2.47
N PRO A 181 4.13 17.31 1.16
CA PRO A 181 4.70 18.15 0.11
C PRO A 181 4.48 19.65 0.39
N LYS A 182 3.37 20.01 1.06
CA LYS A 182 3.13 21.38 1.55
C LYS A 182 4.17 21.81 2.58
N ASP A 183 4.56 20.95 3.52
CA ASP A 183 5.63 21.24 4.48
C ASP A 183 6.95 21.46 3.74
N PHE A 184 7.23 20.66 2.70
CA PHE A 184 8.40 20.88 1.84
C PHE A 184 8.38 22.24 1.14
N TYR A 185 7.25 22.60 0.51
CA TYR A 185 7.14 23.89 -0.17
C TYR A 185 7.17 25.07 0.80
N GLN A 186 6.55 24.95 1.98
CA GLN A 186 6.60 25.96 3.02
C GLN A 186 8.02 26.13 3.55
N VAL A 187 8.70 25.04 3.92
CA VAL A 187 10.10 25.09 4.36
C VAL A 187 11.00 25.66 3.26
N ALA A 188 10.79 25.29 1.99
CA ALA A 188 11.52 25.86 0.87
C ALA A 188 11.27 27.37 0.70
N SER A 189 10.02 27.81 0.85
CA SER A 189 9.63 29.22 0.79
C SER A 189 10.22 30.01 1.95
N ASP A 190 10.08 29.50 3.18
CA ASP A 190 10.62 30.10 4.40
C ASP A 190 12.14 30.28 4.28
N LEU A 191 12.84 29.28 3.74
CA LEU A 191 14.28 29.30 3.54
C LEU A 191 14.74 30.20 2.40
N ASN A 192 13.99 30.29 1.31
CA ASN A 192 14.29 31.21 0.20
C ASN A 192 14.09 32.68 0.60
N ASN A 193 13.18 32.94 1.54
CA ASN A 193 12.96 34.26 2.11
C ASN A 193 13.99 34.62 3.20
N SER A 194 14.70 33.63 3.74
CA SER A 194 15.73 33.81 4.78
C SER A 194 17.15 33.75 4.20
N GLU A 195 17.67 34.90 3.75
CA GLU A 195 19.07 35.14 3.33
C GLU A 195 19.63 34.32 2.14
N VAL A 196 20.63 34.90 1.47
CA VAL A 196 21.39 34.24 0.39
C VAL A 196 22.30 33.16 0.99
N MET A 197 21.80 31.93 1.03
CA MET A 197 22.56 30.77 1.49
C MET A 197 23.27 30.04 0.35
N ASN A 198 24.47 29.52 0.63
CA ASN A 198 25.14 28.55 -0.25
C ASN A 198 24.30 27.25 -0.33
N GLY A 199 24.22 26.63 -1.52
CA GLY A 199 23.39 25.44 -1.77
C GLY A 199 23.70 24.20 -0.89
N ARG A 200 24.87 24.14 -0.24
CA ARG A 200 25.16 23.10 0.77
C ARG A 200 24.49 23.38 2.12
N GLU A 201 24.50 24.64 2.55
CA GLU A 201 23.90 25.08 3.81
C GLU A 201 22.38 25.08 3.71
N TYR A 202 21.84 25.53 2.57
CA TYR A 202 20.42 25.43 2.25
C TYR A 202 19.89 24.00 2.41
N ARG A 203 20.60 23.00 1.84
CA ARG A 203 20.23 21.59 1.97
C ARG A 203 20.27 21.09 3.41
N LYS A 204 21.26 21.54 4.21
CA LYS A 204 21.38 21.16 5.62
C LYS A 204 20.24 21.74 6.46
N ARG A 205 19.93 23.03 6.29
CA ARG A 205 18.81 23.68 6.99
C ARG A 205 17.45 23.13 6.55
N MET A 206 17.26 22.92 5.25
CA MET A 206 16.05 22.28 4.71
C MET A 206 15.83 20.90 5.31
N LYS A 207 16.87 20.07 5.39
CA LYS A 207 16.78 18.75 6.03
C LYS A 207 16.42 18.87 7.51
N ALA A 208 17.09 19.75 8.25
CA ALA A 208 16.83 19.94 9.68
C ALA A 208 15.41 20.43 9.97
N GLU A 209 14.89 21.36 9.17
CA GLU A 209 13.57 21.93 9.36
C GLU A 209 12.46 20.94 8.96
N LEU A 210 12.69 20.16 7.90
CA LEU A 210 11.84 19.03 7.54
C LEU A 210 11.84 17.96 8.64
N GLU A 211 13.00 17.66 9.25
CA GLU A 211 13.09 16.72 10.38
C GLU A 211 12.32 17.21 11.61
N LYS A 212 12.29 18.52 11.89
CA LYS A 212 11.45 19.08 12.96
C LYS A 212 9.95 18.93 12.68
N ARG A 213 9.53 19.13 11.44
CA ARG A 213 8.11 19.01 11.02
C ARG A 213 7.69 17.56 10.75
N ARG A 214 8.66 16.64 10.66
CA ARG A 214 8.42 15.23 10.40
C ARG A 214 7.59 14.62 11.53
N LYS A 215 6.46 14.02 11.17
CA LYS A 215 5.69 13.20 12.10
C LYS A 215 6.48 11.93 12.41
N LYS A 216 6.65 11.64 13.71
CA LYS A 216 7.25 10.39 14.17
C LYS A 216 6.38 9.21 13.77
N SER A 217 7.01 8.17 13.28
CA SER A 217 6.38 6.87 13.01
C SER A 217 5.91 6.21 14.32
N ILE A 218 5.02 5.20 14.23
CA ILE A 218 4.60 4.43 15.41
C ILE A 218 5.79 3.80 16.12
N THR A 219 6.77 3.27 15.38
CA THR A 219 7.97 2.67 15.98
C THR A 219 8.76 3.68 16.80
N GLU A 220 9.05 4.86 16.24
CA GLU A 220 9.75 5.93 16.96
C GLU A 220 8.95 6.40 18.20
N LYS A 221 7.62 6.53 18.09
CA LYS A 221 6.75 6.88 19.22
C LYS A 221 6.75 5.82 20.31
N THR A 222 6.75 4.54 19.94
CA THR A 222 6.82 3.43 20.88
C THR A 222 8.18 3.35 21.56
N ASP A 223 9.27 3.72 20.88
CA ASP A 223 10.59 3.81 21.50
C ASP A 223 10.68 4.95 22.51
N ASP A 224 10.07 6.10 22.21
CA ASP A 224 9.99 7.22 23.16
C ASP A 224 9.16 6.84 24.40
N LEU A 225 8.01 6.19 24.19
CA LEU A 225 7.21 5.63 25.29
C LEU A 225 8.03 4.63 26.12
N ARG A 226 8.73 3.70 25.47
CA ARG A 226 9.60 2.71 26.12
C ARG A 226 10.68 3.37 26.97
N LYS A 227 11.35 4.42 26.45
CA LYS A 227 12.35 5.19 27.20
C LYS A 227 11.74 5.89 28.42
N SER A 228 10.56 6.48 28.27
CA SER A 228 9.86 7.16 29.36
C SER A 228 9.47 6.22 30.50
N LEU A 229 9.20 4.95 30.19
CA LEU A 229 8.86 3.92 31.16
C LEU A 229 10.09 3.32 31.88
N GLY A 230 11.31 3.67 31.46
CA GLY A 230 12.55 3.20 32.06
C GLY A 230 12.62 1.68 32.16
N LYS A 231 12.82 1.14 33.37
CA LYS A 231 12.92 -0.32 33.61
C LYS A 231 11.66 -1.10 33.23
N PHE A 232 10.49 -0.45 33.14
CA PHE A 232 9.24 -1.08 32.74
C PHE A 232 9.05 -1.12 31.21
N GLY A 233 9.83 -0.35 30.45
CA GLY A 233 9.71 -0.29 28.99
C GLY A 233 9.96 -1.64 28.30
N SER A 234 10.79 -2.51 28.87
CA SER A 234 11.03 -3.86 28.35
C SER A 234 9.80 -4.76 28.39
N ARG A 235 8.87 -4.51 29.31
CA ARG A 235 7.61 -5.27 29.43
C ARG A 235 6.59 -4.89 28.35
N MET A 236 6.78 -3.78 27.66
CA MET A 236 5.85 -3.32 26.62
C MET A 236 5.69 -4.33 25.48
N ASN A 237 6.74 -5.10 25.17
CA ASN A 237 6.69 -6.13 24.12
C ASN A 237 5.86 -7.36 24.53
N THR A 238 5.61 -7.55 25.83
CA THR A 238 4.75 -8.65 26.33
C THR A 238 3.29 -8.25 26.49
N LEU A 239 2.97 -6.96 26.33
CA LEU A 239 1.61 -6.47 26.48
C LEU A 239 0.78 -6.75 25.21
N PRO A 240 -0.53 -6.97 25.35
CA PRO A 240 -1.44 -6.98 24.22
C PRO A 240 -1.38 -5.67 23.43
N ALA A 241 -1.52 -5.76 22.10
CA ALA A 241 -1.48 -4.60 21.20
C ALA A 241 -2.45 -3.49 21.59
N GLU A 242 -3.65 -3.85 22.07
CA GLU A 242 -4.66 -2.90 22.51
C GLU A 242 -4.21 -2.06 23.72
N GLN A 243 -3.47 -2.66 24.65
CA GLN A 243 -2.93 -1.96 25.82
C GLN A 243 -1.83 -0.98 25.40
N VAL A 244 -0.93 -1.40 24.51
CA VAL A 244 0.11 -0.52 23.98
C VAL A 244 -0.49 0.63 23.17
N ALA A 245 -1.54 0.37 22.38
CA ALA A 245 -2.27 1.40 21.67
C ALA A 245 -2.95 2.41 22.62
N SER A 246 -3.49 1.96 23.75
CA SER A 246 -4.02 2.85 24.79
C SER A 246 -2.89 3.68 25.41
N MET A 247 -1.78 3.04 25.79
CA MET A 247 -0.63 3.74 26.36
C MET A 247 -0.07 4.83 25.44
N LEU A 248 0.02 4.56 24.14
CA LEU A 248 0.43 5.58 23.15
C LEU A 248 -0.54 6.76 23.11
N ARG A 249 -1.84 6.49 23.17
CA ARG A 249 -2.85 7.55 23.21
C ARG A 249 -2.72 8.39 24.47
N ASP A 250 -2.54 7.74 25.61
CA ASP A 250 -2.46 8.41 26.91
C ASP A 250 -1.14 9.18 27.07
N PHE A 251 -0.07 8.69 26.45
CA PHE A 251 1.27 9.27 26.51
C PHE A 251 1.46 10.51 25.63
N ASP A 252 1.09 10.44 24.34
CA ASP A 252 1.34 11.52 23.37
C ASP A 252 0.16 11.84 22.45
N GLY A 253 -1.04 11.32 22.76
CA GLY A 253 -2.25 11.53 21.97
C GLY A 253 -2.31 10.71 20.68
N THR A 254 -1.40 9.74 20.48
CA THR A 254 -1.41 8.90 19.27
C THR A 254 -2.61 7.96 19.26
N ASP A 255 -3.52 8.18 18.31
CA ASP A 255 -4.68 7.33 18.11
C ASP A 255 -4.64 6.68 16.73
N ILE A 256 -4.26 5.40 16.68
CA ILE A 256 -4.17 4.63 15.44
C ILE A 256 -5.52 4.22 14.87
N ARG A 257 -6.59 4.33 15.67
CA ARG A 257 -7.96 3.95 15.27
C ARG A 257 -8.44 4.80 14.11
N MET A 258 -9.30 4.20 13.30
CA MET A 258 -9.87 4.82 12.11
C MET A 258 -11.38 5.01 12.26
N GLN A 259 -11.94 5.99 11.54
CA GLN A 259 -13.38 6.23 11.46
C GLN A 259 -13.94 5.55 10.22
N PRO A 260 -15.16 4.97 10.28
CA PRO A 260 -15.82 4.47 9.09
C PRO A 260 -16.20 5.62 8.15
N CYS A 261 -16.18 5.35 6.86
CA CYS A 261 -16.70 6.21 5.80
C CYS A 261 -17.35 5.37 4.70
N VAL A 262 -18.16 6.00 3.86
CA VAL A 262 -18.87 5.32 2.77
C VAL A 262 -18.36 5.82 1.43
N LEU A 263 -17.80 4.93 0.61
CA LEU A 263 -17.54 5.19 -0.80
C LEU A 263 -18.81 4.94 -1.59
N GLU A 264 -19.33 5.96 -2.25
CA GLU A 264 -20.47 5.83 -3.16
C GLU A 264 -19.98 5.93 -4.61
N ILE A 265 -20.54 5.07 -5.47
CA ILE A 265 -20.25 5.04 -6.90
C ILE A 265 -21.57 4.98 -7.66
N GLU A 266 -21.73 5.83 -8.66
CA GLU A 266 -22.89 5.87 -9.55
C GLU A 266 -22.41 6.11 -10.98
N GLY A 267 -22.35 5.03 -11.77
CA GLY A 267 -21.72 5.02 -13.09
C GLY A 267 -20.30 5.59 -13.08
N LEU A 268 -20.06 6.71 -13.77
CA LEU A 268 -18.73 7.34 -13.84
C LEU A 268 -18.44 8.33 -12.72
N LYS A 269 -19.32 8.42 -11.73
CA LYS A 269 -19.21 9.36 -10.61
C LYS A 269 -18.86 8.61 -9.33
N ALA A 270 -17.98 9.20 -8.52
CA ALA A 270 -17.61 8.64 -7.23
C ALA A 270 -17.40 9.72 -6.17
N ARG A 271 -17.79 9.41 -4.93
CA ARG A 271 -17.61 10.29 -3.78
C ARG A 271 -17.41 9.49 -2.50
N LEU A 272 -16.77 10.12 -1.52
CA LEU A 272 -16.59 9.60 -0.18
C LEU A 272 -17.44 10.44 0.78
N ILE A 273 -18.30 9.77 1.55
CA ILE A 273 -19.05 10.38 2.64
C ILE A 273 -18.22 10.21 3.91
N LEU A 274 -17.68 11.33 4.38
CA LEU A 274 -16.93 11.43 5.63
C LEU A 274 -17.87 11.96 6.71
N ASP A 275 -18.26 11.10 7.65
CA ASP A 275 -18.97 11.56 8.85
C ASP A 275 -17.93 11.94 9.92
N PRO A 276 -17.79 13.23 10.27
CA PRO A 276 -16.83 13.67 11.28
C PRO A 276 -17.16 13.13 12.68
N ASN A 277 -18.42 12.78 12.94
CA ASN A 277 -18.89 12.26 14.22
C ASN A 277 -18.84 10.73 14.31
N ALA A 278 -18.39 10.05 13.24
CA ALA A 278 -18.30 8.61 13.24
C ALA A 278 -17.35 8.09 14.33
N PRO A 279 -17.70 6.97 15.00
CA PRO A 279 -16.88 6.43 16.08
C PRO A 279 -15.54 5.94 15.54
N LYS A 280 -14.50 6.10 16.36
CA LYS A 280 -13.18 5.51 16.07
C LYS A 280 -13.17 4.04 16.46
N LEU A 281 -12.90 3.17 15.50
CA LEU A 281 -13.01 1.72 15.66
C LEU A 281 -11.63 1.07 15.80
N SER A 282 -11.56 0.00 16.60
CA SER A 282 -10.44 -0.94 16.59
C SER A 282 -10.60 -1.96 15.46
N HIS A 283 -9.50 -2.61 15.07
CA HIS A 283 -9.52 -3.66 14.05
C HIS A 283 -10.47 -4.81 14.40
N SER A 284 -10.52 -5.21 15.68
CA SER A 284 -11.39 -6.28 16.20
C SER A 284 -12.88 -6.01 16.09
N GLN A 285 -13.30 -4.76 15.88
CA GLN A 285 -14.70 -4.35 15.84
C GLN A 285 -15.27 -4.26 14.42
N ALA A 286 -14.44 -4.37 13.39
CA ALA A 286 -14.83 -4.11 12.01
C ALA A 286 -14.52 -5.28 11.08
N HIS A 287 -15.33 -5.41 10.04
CA HIS A 287 -15.13 -6.36 8.96
C HIS A 287 -14.99 -5.63 7.63
N VAL A 288 -14.29 -6.26 6.68
CA VAL A 288 -14.27 -5.80 5.30
C VAL A 288 -15.69 -5.93 4.75
N ASP A 289 -16.14 -4.91 4.03
CA ASP A 289 -17.39 -4.97 3.31
C ASP A 289 -17.47 -6.23 2.42
N ALA A 290 -18.58 -6.97 2.51
CA ALA A 290 -18.75 -8.25 1.83
C ALA A 290 -18.69 -8.14 0.30
N ASN A 291 -18.95 -6.94 -0.25
CA ASN A 291 -18.87 -6.65 -1.68
C ASN A 291 -17.47 -6.19 -2.12
N ILE A 292 -16.53 -6.02 -1.18
CA ILE A 292 -15.13 -5.71 -1.51
C ILE A 292 -14.32 -7.01 -1.57
N ARG A 293 -13.50 -7.16 -2.62
CA ARG A 293 -12.56 -8.27 -2.74
C ARG A 293 -11.12 -7.77 -2.87
N PRO A 294 -10.20 -8.27 -2.02
CA PRO A 294 -8.79 -7.85 -2.08
C PRO A 294 -8.20 -8.18 -3.45
N GLY A 295 -7.56 -7.17 -4.04
CA GLY A 295 -6.88 -7.31 -5.31
C GLY A 295 -5.46 -7.88 -5.18
N GLY A 296 -4.88 -7.92 -3.97
CA GLY A 296 -3.46 -8.22 -3.77
C GLY A 296 -2.60 -7.17 -4.46
N LYS A 297 -1.89 -7.55 -5.54
CA LYS A 297 -1.14 -6.61 -6.40
C LYS A 297 -2.03 -5.82 -7.38
N TYR A 298 -3.32 -6.18 -7.50
CA TYR A 298 -4.28 -5.59 -8.43
C TYR A 298 -5.20 -4.60 -7.72
N PRO A 299 -5.93 -3.76 -8.48
CA PRO A 299 -7.05 -3.01 -7.93
C PRO A 299 -8.03 -3.92 -7.17
N THR A 300 -8.48 -3.42 -6.02
CA THR A 300 -9.50 -4.05 -5.19
C THR A 300 -10.82 -4.06 -5.96
N ARG A 301 -11.49 -5.21 -6.04
CA ARG A 301 -12.71 -5.33 -6.86
C ARG A 301 -13.96 -5.03 -6.05
N LEU A 302 -14.92 -4.36 -6.68
CA LEU A 302 -16.22 -4.00 -6.11
C LEU A 302 -17.32 -4.87 -6.75
N MET A 303 -17.73 -5.93 -6.05
CA MET A 303 -18.36 -7.12 -6.62
C MET A 303 -19.82 -6.95 -7.05
N ASP A 304 -20.59 -6.13 -6.36
CA ASP A 304 -21.99 -5.79 -6.67
C ASP A 304 -22.15 -5.11 -8.03
N THR A 305 -21.12 -4.44 -8.54
CA THR A 305 -21.12 -3.90 -9.92
C THR A 305 -20.99 -4.96 -11.02
N PHE A 306 -20.73 -6.22 -10.68
CA PHE A 306 -20.53 -7.31 -11.64
C PHE A 306 -21.83 -8.07 -11.94
N SER A 307 -21.90 -8.74 -13.09
CA SER A 307 -23.07 -9.56 -13.42
C SER A 307 -23.25 -10.71 -12.41
N PRO A 308 -24.48 -11.16 -12.12
CA PRO A 308 -24.71 -12.24 -11.14
C PRO A 308 -23.98 -13.55 -11.45
N GLN A 309 -23.70 -13.84 -12.73
CA GLN A 309 -22.93 -15.00 -13.13
C GLN A 309 -21.46 -14.88 -12.73
N GLU A 310 -20.82 -13.75 -13.05
CA GLU A 310 -19.43 -13.46 -12.67
C GLU A 310 -19.28 -13.43 -11.14
N GLN A 311 -20.24 -12.81 -10.43
CA GLN A 311 -20.28 -12.83 -8.97
C GLN A 311 -20.28 -14.27 -8.43
N ARG A 312 -21.16 -15.15 -8.94
CA ARG A 312 -21.24 -16.55 -8.48
C ARG A 312 -19.97 -17.34 -8.78
N GLU A 313 -19.36 -17.15 -9.95
CA GLU A 313 -18.11 -17.82 -10.29
C GLU A 313 -16.97 -17.41 -9.36
N GLU A 314 -16.83 -16.11 -9.11
CA GLU A 314 -15.84 -15.60 -8.18
C GLU A 314 -16.15 -16.02 -6.75
N TRP A 315 -17.42 -16.04 -6.34
CA TRP A 315 -17.82 -16.59 -5.05
C TRP A 315 -17.39 -18.04 -4.89
N LYS A 316 -17.58 -18.89 -5.91
CA LYS A 316 -17.11 -20.28 -5.89
C LYS A 316 -15.58 -20.38 -5.81
N ARG A 317 -14.84 -19.46 -6.42
CA ARG A 317 -13.36 -19.42 -6.32
C ARG A 317 -12.91 -18.95 -4.94
N ALA A 318 -13.51 -17.88 -4.43
CA ALA A 318 -13.25 -17.31 -3.12
C ALA A 318 -13.66 -18.26 -1.99
N GLN A 319 -14.72 -19.04 -2.15
CA GLN A 319 -15.15 -20.03 -1.16
C GLN A 319 -14.07 -21.08 -0.87
N ARG A 320 -13.19 -21.36 -1.84
CA ARG A 320 -12.02 -22.25 -1.66
C ARG A 320 -10.93 -21.63 -0.76
N HIS A 321 -11.05 -20.34 -0.45
CA HIS A 321 -10.14 -19.53 0.35
C HIS A 321 -10.87 -18.69 1.42
N ARG A 322 -12.15 -19.00 1.71
CA ARG A 322 -13.15 -18.10 2.33
C ARG A 322 -12.76 -17.57 3.71
N ASP A 323 -11.97 -18.34 4.44
CA ASP A 323 -11.65 -18.08 5.85
C ASP A 323 -10.22 -17.56 6.04
N ALA A 324 -9.52 -17.27 4.94
CA ALA A 324 -8.20 -16.69 5.04
C ALA A 324 -8.34 -15.22 5.51
N PRO A 325 -7.52 -14.68 6.42
CA PRO A 325 -7.47 -13.24 6.68
C PRO A 325 -6.96 -12.48 5.45
N LEU A 326 -7.25 -11.17 5.31
CA LEU A 326 -7.01 -10.39 4.07
C LEU A 326 -5.57 -10.49 3.51
N TYR A 327 -4.57 -10.72 4.37
CA TYR A 327 -3.17 -10.94 3.99
C TYR A 327 -2.87 -12.32 3.37
N GLN A 328 -3.81 -13.27 3.49
CA GLN A 328 -3.74 -14.64 2.98
C GLN A 328 -4.57 -14.85 1.68
N TRP A 329 -5.33 -13.86 1.22
CA TRP A 329 -6.02 -13.87 -0.09
C TRP A 329 -5.03 -13.50 -1.22
#